data_AF-A0A2E6TF36-F1
#
_entry.id   AF-A0A2E6TF36-F1
#
_cell.length_a   1.000
_cell.length_b   1.000
_cell.length_c   1.000
_cell.angle_alpha   90.00
_cell.angle_beta   90.00
_cell.angle_gamma   90.00
#
_symmetry.space_group_name_H-M   'P 1'
#
loop_
_entity.id
_entity.type
_entity.pdbx_description
1 polymer ?
#
loop_
_entity_poly.entity_id
_entity_poly.type
_entity_poly.pdbx_seq_one_letter_code
_entity_poly.pdbx_strand_id
1 'polypeptide(L)'
;MKIMKQKTFNCPLSFFTALVTAVFLLPMLASAQDRDDKPRPRPPSDRPQGDRPSGQARPQGGQPRGDYFLMRFRSILTEEQGQSLRESIEATREAMGELGKKILEKRRGMMALILAQPVDKKAIRAAFKELAKMESEIAIMRAEMIAAIKPPLSEEQMEKLKQPPRRPQGRPQQARPQPGNRPSPDRPTRPQRPPAERPSLNDLIKRGDGGGGDRPPRDRVPPRPPREPKPE
;
A
#
# COMPACT_ATOMS: atom_id res chain seq x y z
N MET A 1 -42.10 56.36 -19.38
CA MET A 1 -42.38 54.95 -19.03
C MET A 1 -41.51 54.05 -19.87
N LYS A 2 -40.58 53.30 -19.25
CA LYS A 2 -39.69 52.35 -19.93
C LYS A 2 -39.82 51.02 -19.21
N ILE A 3 -40.44 50.04 -19.86
CA ILE A 3 -40.72 48.72 -19.30
C ILE A 3 -39.46 47.87 -19.50
N MET A 4 -38.76 47.57 -18.40
CA MET A 4 -37.62 46.64 -18.40
C MET A 4 -38.15 45.20 -18.33
N LYS A 5 -37.94 44.44 -19.41
CA LYS A 5 -38.16 42.99 -19.43
C LYS A 5 -37.03 42.29 -18.68
N GLN A 6 -37.32 41.72 -17.51
CA GLN A 6 -36.42 40.78 -16.84
C GLN A 6 -36.37 39.47 -17.64
N LYS A 7 -35.19 39.10 -18.12
CA LYS A 7 -34.92 37.75 -18.65
C LYS A 7 -34.52 36.86 -17.48
N THR A 8 -35.41 35.95 -17.11
CA THR A 8 -35.14 34.84 -16.20
C THR A 8 -34.23 33.82 -16.90
N PHE A 9 -32.97 33.73 -16.46
CA PHE A 9 -32.09 32.62 -16.82
C PHE A 9 -32.38 31.45 -15.87
N ASN A 10 -33.13 30.47 -16.37
CA ASN A 10 -33.23 29.15 -15.75
C ASN A 10 -31.88 28.45 -15.89
N CYS A 11 -31.14 28.31 -14.80
CA CYS A 11 -29.90 27.56 -14.71
C CYS A 11 -30.18 26.20 -14.04
N PRO A 12 -30.30 25.08 -14.77
CA PRO A 12 -30.41 23.76 -14.19
C PRO A 12 -29.00 23.23 -13.90
N LEU A 13 -28.27 23.88 -12.99
CA LEU A 13 -26.90 23.47 -12.60
C LEU A 13 -26.73 23.46 -11.08
N SER A 14 -27.71 22.88 -10.37
CA SER A 14 -27.69 22.85 -8.89
C SER A 14 -28.21 21.54 -8.27
N PHE A 15 -27.90 20.38 -8.87
CA PHE A 15 -28.23 19.08 -8.25
C PHE A 15 -27.13 18.01 -8.24
N PHE A 16 -25.92 18.27 -8.72
CA PHE A 16 -24.84 17.25 -8.72
C PHE A 16 -23.74 17.44 -7.67
N THR A 17 -23.86 18.42 -6.77
CA THR A 17 -22.83 18.79 -5.78
C THR A 17 -23.07 18.27 -4.36
N ALA A 18 -23.79 17.17 -4.18
CA ALA A 18 -24.10 16.65 -2.84
C ALA A 18 -23.89 15.14 -2.59
N LEU A 19 -23.24 14.40 -3.51
CA LEU A 19 -23.10 12.93 -3.34
C LEU A 19 -21.67 12.37 -3.47
N VAL A 20 -20.63 13.21 -3.67
CA VAL A 20 -19.24 12.73 -3.82
C VAL A 20 -18.39 12.89 -2.55
N THR A 21 -18.85 13.62 -1.53
CA THR A 21 -18.07 13.88 -0.31
C THR A 21 -18.17 12.79 0.77
N ALA A 22 -19.05 11.78 0.65
CA ALA A 22 -19.31 10.83 1.74
C ALA A 22 -18.51 9.49 1.66
N VAL A 23 -17.76 9.22 0.58
CA VAL A 23 -17.07 7.91 0.41
C VAL A 23 -15.57 7.94 0.74
N PHE A 24 -14.98 9.12 0.97
CA PHE A 24 -13.53 9.24 1.15
C PHE A 24 -13.01 9.31 2.60
N LEU A 25 -13.87 9.12 3.62
CA LEU A 25 -13.48 9.32 5.02
C LEU A 25 -13.23 8.08 5.89
N LEU A 26 -13.37 6.83 5.41
CA LEU A 26 -12.89 5.64 6.13
C LEU A 26 -12.48 4.54 5.14
N PRO A 27 -11.20 4.07 5.13
CA PRO A 27 -10.60 3.38 6.26
C PRO A 27 -9.09 3.69 6.46
N MET A 28 -8.74 4.44 7.51
CA MET A 28 -7.33 4.63 7.95
C MET A 28 -7.15 4.34 9.45
N LEU A 29 -7.87 3.35 9.97
CA LEU A 29 -7.65 2.79 11.32
C LEU A 29 -7.26 1.30 11.20
N ALA A 30 -6.12 1.01 10.57
CA ALA A 30 -5.45 -0.30 10.69
C ALA A 30 -4.07 -0.28 9.99
N SER A 31 -3.05 0.35 10.59
CA SER A 31 -1.63 -0.11 10.54
C SER A 31 -0.68 0.91 11.16
N ALA A 32 -0.81 1.15 12.47
CA ALA A 32 0.29 1.64 13.28
C ALA A 32 0.78 0.48 14.15
N GLN A 33 1.43 -0.51 13.54
CA GLN A 33 2.36 -1.37 14.27
C GLN A 33 3.75 -0.83 13.96
N ASP A 34 4.15 0.12 14.80
CA ASP A 34 5.54 0.51 14.95
C ASP A 34 6.32 -0.72 15.41
N ARG A 35 7.04 -1.34 14.48
CA ARG A 35 8.00 -2.40 14.78
C ARG A 35 9.38 -1.78 14.71
N ASP A 36 9.86 -1.36 15.87
CA ASP A 36 11.29 -1.35 16.19
C ASP A 36 11.84 -2.79 16.18
N ASP A 37 11.90 -3.40 15.00
CA ASP A 37 12.57 -4.68 14.76
C ASP A 37 14.09 -4.44 14.76
N LYS A 38 14.65 -4.23 15.95
CA LYS A 38 16.08 -4.51 16.17
C LYS A 38 16.30 -6.01 15.97
N PRO A 39 17.25 -6.44 15.10
CA PRO A 39 17.50 -7.85 14.88
C PRO A 39 17.93 -8.50 16.20
N ARG A 40 17.05 -9.34 16.74
CA ARG A 40 17.35 -10.18 17.91
C ARG A 40 18.45 -11.17 17.50
N PRO A 41 19.58 -11.28 18.23
CA PRO A 41 20.57 -12.31 17.99
C PRO A 41 19.89 -13.67 18.10
N ARG A 42 19.95 -14.48 17.03
CA ARG A 42 19.45 -15.85 17.08
C ARG A 42 20.38 -16.67 18.00
N PRO A 43 19.84 -17.51 18.91
CA PRO A 43 20.67 -18.47 19.62
C PRO A 43 21.31 -19.46 18.62
N PRO A 44 22.50 -19.98 18.91
CA PRO A 44 23.12 -21.03 18.10
C PRO A 44 22.19 -22.24 18.11
N SER A 45 21.64 -22.59 16.96
CA SER A 45 20.86 -23.81 16.80
C SER A 45 21.78 -24.84 16.17
N ASP A 46 22.39 -25.67 17.00
CA ASP A 46 23.09 -26.90 16.61
C ASP A 46 22.09 -27.93 16.09
N ARG A 47 21.54 -27.68 14.90
CA ARG A 47 20.79 -28.68 14.15
C ARG A 47 21.54 -29.00 12.86
N PRO A 48 21.84 -30.27 12.58
CA PRO A 48 22.43 -30.67 11.31
C PRO A 48 21.49 -30.22 10.19
N GLN A 49 22.04 -29.36 9.36
CA GLN A 49 21.43 -28.69 8.24
C GLN A 49 21.28 -29.71 7.11
N GLY A 50 20.22 -30.53 7.17
CA GLY A 50 19.85 -31.38 6.05
C GLY A 50 19.57 -30.51 4.82
N ASP A 51 20.18 -30.88 3.71
CA ASP A 51 20.10 -30.27 2.38
C ASP A 51 18.66 -30.00 1.96
N ARG A 52 18.14 -28.84 2.36
CA ARG A 52 16.96 -28.26 1.73
C ARG A 52 17.47 -27.28 0.69
N PRO A 53 17.13 -27.45 -0.59
CA PRO A 53 17.54 -26.54 -1.64
C PRO A 53 17.12 -25.12 -1.25
N SER A 54 18.16 -24.33 -1.00
CA SER A 54 18.13 -22.91 -0.78
C SER A 54 17.55 -22.21 -2.01
N GLY A 55 16.73 -21.20 -1.77
CA GLY A 55 16.88 -19.99 -2.59
C GLY A 55 15.69 -19.46 -3.38
N GLN A 56 14.52 -20.10 -3.43
CA GLN A 56 13.34 -19.39 -3.94
C GLN A 56 12.70 -18.57 -2.82
N ALA A 57 13.24 -17.35 -2.65
CA ALA A 57 12.57 -16.25 -2.01
C ALA A 57 11.17 -16.13 -2.64
N ARG A 58 10.16 -16.74 -2.03
CA ARG A 58 8.77 -16.48 -2.39
C ARG A 58 8.60 -14.98 -2.27
N PRO A 59 8.20 -14.26 -3.34
CA PRO A 59 7.85 -12.86 -3.21
C PRO A 59 6.75 -12.80 -2.16
N GLN A 60 7.12 -12.31 -0.99
CA GLN A 60 6.19 -12.09 0.10
C GLN A 60 5.11 -11.20 -0.49
N GLY A 61 3.89 -11.72 -0.56
CA GLY A 61 2.74 -11.11 -1.24
C GLY A 61 2.33 -9.79 -0.59
N GLY A 62 3.17 -8.77 -0.75
CA GLY A 62 2.75 -7.39 -0.67
C GLY A 62 1.67 -7.23 -1.73
N GLN A 63 0.52 -6.71 -1.31
CA GLN A 63 -0.51 -6.28 -2.22
C GLN A 63 0.17 -5.52 -3.36
N PRO A 64 -0.12 -5.82 -4.62
CA PRO A 64 0.51 -5.12 -5.73
C PRO A 64 0.28 -3.63 -5.49
N ARG A 65 1.33 -2.90 -5.11
CA ARG A 65 1.37 -1.43 -5.10
C ARG A 65 1.38 -0.89 -6.53
N GLY A 66 0.96 -1.71 -7.49
CA GLY A 66 0.76 -1.35 -8.88
C GLY A 66 -0.62 -0.74 -9.03
N ASP A 67 -0.76 0.10 -10.04
CA ASP A 67 -2.00 0.74 -10.40
C ASP A 67 -3.09 -0.32 -10.67
N TYR A 68 -3.97 -0.52 -9.69
CA TYR A 68 -5.02 -1.54 -9.74
C TYR A 68 -5.92 -1.36 -10.97
N PHE A 69 -6.07 -0.11 -11.41
CA PHE A 69 -6.74 0.24 -12.66
C PHE A 69 -6.10 -0.48 -13.85
N LEU A 70 -4.79 -0.36 -14.05
CA LEU A 70 -4.08 -0.98 -15.18
C LEU A 70 -4.13 -2.50 -15.13
N MET A 71 -4.05 -3.09 -13.94
CA MET A 71 -4.11 -4.54 -13.79
C MET A 71 -5.47 -5.10 -14.22
N ARG A 72 -6.56 -4.45 -13.82
CA ARG A 72 -7.91 -4.82 -14.24
C ARG A 72 -8.13 -4.55 -15.72
N PHE A 73 -7.69 -3.39 -16.19
CA PHE A 73 -7.84 -2.97 -17.58
C PHE A 73 -7.18 -4.00 -18.52
N ARG A 74 -5.96 -4.44 -18.22
CA ARG A 74 -5.24 -5.48 -18.97
C ARG A 74 -5.99 -6.82 -19.08
N SER A 75 -6.77 -7.22 -18.07
CA SER A 75 -7.53 -8.48 -18.13
C SER A 75 -8.74 -8.47 -19.08
N ILE A 76 -9.14 -7.29 -19.56
CA ILE A 76 -10.31 -7.11 -20.43
C ILE A 76 -9.89 -7.00 -21.91
N LEU A 77 -8.62 -6.64 -22.16
CA LEU A 77 -8.09 -6.39 -23.49
C LEU A 77 -7.77 -7.68 -24.25
N THR A 78 -7.85 -7.59 -25.58
CA THR A 78 -7.24 -8.59 -26.48
C THR A 78 -5.71 -8.44 -26.47
N GLU A 79 -5.01 -9.40 -27.07
CA GLU A 79 -3.55 -9.40 -27.11
C GLU A 79 -2.99 -8.20 -27.91
N GLU A 80 -3.61 -7.87 -29.06
CA GLU A 80 -3.28 -6.70 -29.88
C GLU A 80 -3.51 -5.38 -29.12
N GLN A 81 -4.67 -5.24 -28.47
CA GLN A 81 -4.98 -4.07 -27.65
C GLN A 81 -4.03 -3.95 -26.46
N GLY A 82 -3.65 -5.08 -25.87
CA GLY A 82 -2.71 -5.16 -24.75
C GLY A 82 -1.30 -4.69 -25.14
N GLN A 83 -0.89 -4.97 -26.38
CA GLN A 83 0.38 -4.48 -26.93
C GLN A 83 0.33 -2.97 -27.17
N SER A 84 -0.73 -2.45 -27.80
CA SER A 84 -0.92 -1.01 -28.00
C SER A 84 -0.98 -0.24 -26.68
N LEU A 85 -1.64 -0.80 -25.66
CA LEU A 85 -1.62 -0.24 -24.30
C LEU A 85 -0.22 -0.24 -23.69
N ARG A 86 0.58 -1.29 -23.93
CA ARG A 86 1.94 -1.37 -23.36
C ARG A 86 2.81 -0.24 -23.91
N GLU A 87 2.74 0.00 -25.21
CA GLU A 87 3.45 1.09 -25.89
C GLU A 87 3.01 2.46 -25.37
N SER A 88 1.70 2.69 -25.18
CA SER A 88 1.20 3.95 -24.62
C SER A 88 1.59 4.15 -23.15
N ILE A 89 1.62 3.08 -22.35
CA ILE A 89 2.13 3.12 -20.98
C ILE A 89 3.62 3.44 -20.97
N GLU A 90 4.42 2.83 -21.85
CA GLU A 90 5.86 3.10 -21.92
C GLU A 90 6.15 4.55 -22.28
N ALA A 91 5.41 5.12 -23.24
CA ALA A 91 5.52 6.53 -23.62
C ALA A 91 5.15 7.50 -22.48
N THR A 92 4.19 7.13 -21.62
CA THR A 92 3.70 7.98 -20.52
C THR A 92 4.30 7.63 -19.16
N ARG A 93 5.16 6.61 -19.09
CA ARG A 93 5.67 6.03 -17.84
C ARG A 93 6.41 7.04 -16.99
N GLU A 94 7.27 7.83 -17.61
CA GLU A 94 8.08 8.83 -16.91
C GLU A 94 7.19 9.94 -16.32
N ALA A 95 6.31 10.52 -17.15
CA ALA A 95 5.36 11.55 -16.72
C ALA A 95 4.44 11.07 -15.57
N MET A 96 3.88 9.86 -15.69
CA MET A 96 3.09 9.23 -14.62
C MET A 96 3.92 8.97 -13.36
N GLY A 97 5.18 8.55 -13.50
CA GLY A 97 6.09 8.33 -12.39
C GLY A 97 6.40 9.61 -11.61
N GLU A 98 6.66 10.71 -12.32
CA GLU A 98 6.89 12.02 -11.72
C GLU A 98 5.65 12.56 -11.00
N LEU A 99 4.48 12.50 -11.65
CA LEU A 99 3.22 12.91 -11.03
C LEU A 99 2.89 12.05 -9.81
N GLY A 100 3.15 10.74 -9.86
CA GLY A 100 3.01 9.85 -8.71
C GLY A 100 3.89 10.26 -7.53
N LYS A 101 5.15 10.62 -7.77
CA LYS A 101 6.05 11.12 -6.71
C LYS A 101 5.54 12.44 -6.11
N LYS A 102 5.14 13.40 -6.94
CA LYS A 102 4.57 14.70 -6.51
C LYS A 102 3.31 14.51 -5.65
N ILE A 103 2.42 13.60 -6.05
CA ILE A 103 1.22 13.26 -5.26
C ILE A 103 1.60 12.68 -3.90
N LEU A 104 2.56 11.76 -3.83
CA LEU A 104 3.02 11.18 -2.56
C LEU A 104 3.63 12.24 -1.64
N GLU A 105 4.45 13.14 -2.17
CA GLU A 105 5.03 14.25 -1.42
C GLU A 105 3.95 15.20 -0.89
N LYS A 106 2.99 15.59 -1.75
CA LYS A 106 1.87 16.46 -1.35
C LYS A 106 0.97 15.80 -0.32
N ARG A 107 0.71 14.49 -0.41
CA ARG A 107 -0.02 13.73 0.63
C ARG A 107 0.73 13.74 1.96
N ARG A 108 2.06 13.56 1.96
CA ARG A 108 2.88 13.66 3.18
C ARG A 108 2.83 15.07 3.78
N GLY A 109 3.03 16.11 2.96
CA GLY A 109 2.94 17.50 3.41
C GLY A 109 1.55 17.87 3.95
N MET A 110 0.49 17.37 3.31
CA MET A 110 -0.89 17.55 3.77
C MET A 110 -1.14 16.88 5.13
N MET A 111 -0.58 15.69 5.39
CA MET A 111 -0.66 15.07 6.71
C MET A 111 0.04 15.91 7.78
N ALA A 112 1.18 16.52 7.47
CA ALA A 112 1.85 17.43 8.39
C ALA A 112 0.98 18.66 8.72
N LEU A 113 0.28 19.23 7.73
CA LEU A 113 -0.66 20.35 7.94
C LEU A 113 -1.85 19.97 8.82
N ILE A 114 -2.35 18.74 8.71
CA ILE A 114 -3.46 18.24 9.53
C ILE A 114 -3.05 18.04 10.98
N LEU A 115 -1.80 17.62 11.21
CA LEU A 115 -1.26 17.37 12.56
C LEU A 115 -0.70 18.64 13.22
N ALA A 116 -0.53 19.73 12.47
CA ALA A 116 -0.03 20.99 13.00
C ALA A 116 -1.01 21.62 14.01
N GLN A 117 -0.46 22.22 15.07
CA GLN A 117 -1.21 23.01 16.04
C GLN A 117 -0.63 24.43 16.09
N PRO A 118 -1.44 25.48 15.87
CA PRO A 118 -2.87 25.46 15.58
C PRO A 118 -3.21 24.95 14.17
N VAL A 119 -4.44 24.45 13.97
CA VAL A 119 -4.89 23.92 12.69
C VAL A 119 -5.18 25.04 11.69
N ASP A 120 -4.39 25.13 10.61
CA ASP A 120 -4.65 26.03 9.50
C ASP A 120 -5.60 25.41 8.47
N LYS A 121 -6.89 25.70 8.60
CA LYS A 121 -7.95 25.24 7.69
C LYS A 121 -7.75 25.73 6.25
N LYS A 122 -7.14 26.91 6.05
CA LYS A 122 -6.93 27.49 4.71
C LYS A 122 -5.82 26.75 3.99
N ALA A 123 -4.72 26.47 4.69
CA ALA A 123 -3.61 25.68 4.16
C ALA A 123 -4.05 24.26 3.79
N ILE A 124 -4.84 23.59 4.65
CA ILE A 124 -5.36 22.24 4.37
C ILE A 124 -6.23 22.26 3.10
N ARG A 125 -7.19 23.19 2.98
CA ARG A 125 -8.05 23.29 1.78
C ARG A 125 -7.24 23.56 0.50
N ALA A 126 -6.22 24.41 0.58
CA ALA A 126 -5.33 24.69 -0.55
C ALA A 126 -4.57 23.42 -0.98
N ALA A 127 -4.01 22.67 -0.02
CA ALA A 127 -3.31 21.41 -0.29
C ALA A 127 -4.22 20.36 -0.96
N PHE A 128 -5.48 20.23 -0.49
CA PHE A 128 -6.46 19.35 -1.14
C PHE A 128 -6.80 19.77 -2.57
N LYS A 129 -6.93 21.08 -2.84
CA LYS A 129 -7.20 21.58 -4.20
C LYS A 129 -6.06 21.26 -5.16
N GLU A 130 -4.81 21.43 -4.71
CA GLU A 130 -3.64 21.06 -5.50
C GLU A 130 -3.56 19.55 -5.74
N LEU A 131 -3.85 18.75 -4.72
CA LEU A 131 -3.89 17.29 -4.85
C LEU A 131 -4.95 16.84 -5.86
N ALA A 132 -6.16 17.39 -5.79
CA ALA A 132 -7.24 17.10 -6.72
C ALA A 132 -6.89 17.47 -8.16
N LYS A 133 -6.15 18.58 -8.37
CA LYS A 133 -5.66 18.96 -9.70
C LYS A 133 -4.73 17.89 -10.28
N MET A 134 -3.73 17.43 -9.52
CA MET A 134 -2.82 16.38 -9.99
C MET A 134 -3.54 15.04 -10.23
N GLU A 135 -4.50 14.68 -9.38
CA GLU A 135 -5.32 13.47 -9.61
C GLU A 135 -6.17 13.58 -10.88
N SER A 136 -6.66 14.79 -11.22
CA SER A 136 -7.37 15.03 -12.47
C SER A 136 -6.46 14.90 -13.71
N GLU A 137 -5.21 15.33 -13.62
CA GLU A 137 -4.22 15.15 -14.70
C GLU A 137 -3.93 13.66 -14.93
N ILE A 138 -3.82 12.86 -13.87
CA ILE A 138 -3.71 11.39 -13.99
C ILE A 138 -4.94 10.78 -14.66
N ALA A 139 -6.14 11.25 -14.33
CA ALA A 139 -7.37 10.77 -14.94
C ALA A 139 -7.41 11.08 -16.45
N ILE A 140 -6.97 12.28 -16.85
CA ILE A 140 -6.87 12.68 -18.26
C ILE A 140 -5.85 11.79 -18.99
N MET A 141 -4.65 11.62 -18.47
CA MET A 141 -3.64 10.74 -19.10
C MET A 141 -4.14 9.31 -19.25
N ARG A 142 -4.87 8.77 -18.26
CA ARG A 142 -5.49 7.43 -18.38
C ARG A 142 -6.56 7.38 -19.47
N ALA A 143 -7.37 8.43 -19.60
CA ALA A 143 -8.36 8.51 -20.66
C ALA A 143 -7.69 8.58 -22.05
N GLU A 144 -6.61 9.34 -22.19
CA GLU A 144 -5.79 9.41 -23.40
C GLU A 144 -5.15 8.06 -23.74
N MET A 145 -4.61 7.35 -22.74
CA MET A 145 -4.09 5.99 -22.92
C MET A 145 -5.15 5.03 -23.45
N ILE A 146 -6.39 5.12 -22.95
CA ILE A 146 -7.51 4.30 -23.42
C ILE A 146 -7.88 4.66 -24.87
N ALA A 147 -7.94 5.96 -25.18
CA ALA A 147 -8.27 6.46 -26.51
C ALA A 147 -7.20 6.10 -27.56
N ALA A 148 -5.95 5.91 -27.14
CA ALA A 148 -4.84 5.55 -28.02
C ALA A 148 -4.80 4.06 -28.41
N ILE A 149 -5.64 3.20 -27.81
CA ILE A 149 -5.62 1.75 -28.04
C ILE A 149 -6.14 1.42 -29.44
N LYS A 150 -5.37 0.63 -30.18
CA LYS A 150 -5.76 0.08 -31.48
C LYS A 150 -5.75 -1.45 -31.43
N PRO A 151 -6.83 -2.13 -31.87
CA PRO A 151 -8.14 -1.59 -32.27
C PRO A 151 -8.94 -1.00 -31.09
N PRO A 152 -9.92 -0.11 -31.33
CA PRO A 152 -10.73 0.49 -30.25
C PRO A 152 -11.46 -0.58 -29.43
N LEU A 153 -11.77 -0.26 -28.17
CA LEU A 153 -12.48 -1.17 -27.27
C LEU A 153 -13.89 -1.48 -27.78
N SER A 154 -14.29 -2.74 -27.70
CA SER A 154 -15.68 -3.12 -27.99
C SER A 154 -16.64 -2.59 -26.92
N GLU A 155 -17.92 -2.46 -27.26
CA GLU A 155 -18.95 -2.03 -26.33
C GLU A 155 -19.03 -2.93 -25.09
N GLU A 156 -18.88 -4.25 -25.28
CA GLU A 156 -18.82 -5.22 -24.18
C GLU A 156 -17.62 -4.99 -23.25
N GLN A 157 -16.45 -4.64 -23.81
CA GLN A 157 -15.25 -4.33 -23.02
C GLN A 157 -15.46 -3.04 -22.21
N MET A 158 -16.07 -2.02 -22.81
CA MET A 158 -16.43 -0.78 -22.11
C MET A 158 -17.44 -1.02 -20.98
N GLU A 159 -18.40 -1.92 -21.17
CA GLU A 159 -19.36 -2.28 -20.12
C GLU A 159 -18.66 -3.01 -18.96
N LYS A 160 -17.77 -3.96 -19.25
CA LYS A 160 -16.93 -4.63 -18.24
C LYS A 160 -16.05 -3.65 -17.47
N LEU A 161 -15.66 -2.55 -18.09
CA LEU A 161 -14.89 -1.47 -17.47
C LEU A 161 -15.72 -0.63 -16.50
N LYS A 162 -16.97 -0.31 -16.85
CA LYS A 162 -17.91 0.46 -16.02
C LYS A 162 -18.34 -0.26 -14.76
N GLN A 163 -18.37 -1.60 -14.78
CA GLN A 163 -18.70 -2.37 -13.59
C GLN A 163 -17.69 -2.03 -12.48
N PRO A 164 -18.09 -1.87 -11.21
CA PRO A 164 -17.13 -1.73 -10.13
C PRO A 164 -16.25 -2.98 -10.08
N PRO A 165 -14.96 -2.87 -9.69
CA PRO A 165 -14.13 -4.04 -9.53
C PRO A 165 -14.80 -4.98 -8.56
N ARG A 166 -15.16 -6.18 -9.02
CA ARG A 166 -15.58 -7.25 -8.13
C ARG A 166 -14.39 -7.45 -7.20
N ARG A 167 -14.53 -7.04 -5.94
CA ARG A 167 -13.53 -7.35 -4.91
C ARG A 167 -13.24 -8.83 -5.08
N PRO A 168 -11.97 -9.25 -5.26
CA PRO A 168 -11.62 -10.65 -5.35
C PRO A 168 -12.33 -11.33 -4.20
N GLN A 169 -13.42 -12.03 -4.52
CA GLN A 169 -14.35 -12.53 -3.54
C GLN A 169 -13.50 -13.46 -2.73
N GLY A 170 -13.25 -13.04 -1.47
CA GLY A 170 -12.00 -13.33 -0.77
C GLY A 170 -11.63 -14.76 -1.06
N ARG A 171 -10.44 -14.97 -1.66
CA ARG A 171 -9.86 -16.29 -1.97
C ARG A 171 -10.41 -17.20 -0.89
N PRO A 172 -11.29 -18.19 -1.19
CA PRO A 172 -11.92 -18.98 -0.16
C PRO A 172 -10.77 -19.33 0.74
N GLN A 173 -10.84 -18.96 2.03
CA GLN A 173 -9.77 -19.25 2.96
C GLN A 173 -9.59 -20.75 2.78
N GLN A 174 -8.60 -21.15 1.97
CA GLN A 174 -8.19 -22.52 1.80
C GLN A 174 -7.72 -22.75 3.19
N ALA A 175 -8.61 -23.37 3.98
CA ALA A 175 -8.55 -23.42 5.42
C ALA A 175 -7.11 -23.75 5.69
N ARG A 176 -6.36 -22.72 6.10
CA ARG A 176 -4.90 -22.83 6.14
C ARG A 176 -4.72 -24.03 7.02
N PRO A 177 -4.24 -25.18 6.51
CA PRO A 177 -4.35 -26.43 7.26
C PRO A 177 -3.69 -26.12 8.57
N GLN A 178 -4.49 -26.06 9.65
CA GLN A 178 -3.95 -25.69 10.94
C GLN A 178 -2.81 -26.67 11.15
N PRO A 179 -1.56 -26.21 11.33
CA PRO A 179 -0.47 -27.11 11.67
C PRO A 179 -0.70 -27.58 13.11
N GLY A 180 -1.68 -28.47 13.28
CA GLY A 180 -2.19 -28.91 14.57
C GLY A 180 -2.56 -30.40 14.59
N ASN A 181 -2.96 -30.99 13.46
CA ASN A 181 -3.38 -32.41 13.41
C ASN A 181 -2.59 -33.24 12.39
N ARG A 182 -1.26 -33.13 12.35
CA ARG A 182 -0.44 -34.26 11.91
C ARG A 182 0.00 -35.02 13.16
N PRO A 183 -0.51 -36.24 13.41
CA PRO A 183 0.10 -37.13 14.37
C PRO A 183 1.58 -37.28 13.97
N SER A 184 2.50 -36.82 14.82
CA SER A 184 3.91 -37.18 14.65
C SER A 184 4.04 -38.65 15.07
N PRO A 185 4.50 -39.56 14.20
CA PRO A 185 4.61 -40.98 14.56
C PRO A 185 5.58 -41.23 15.72
N ASP A 186 6.58 -40.37 15.96
CA ASP A 186 7.65 -40.68 16.91
C ASP A 186 8.08 -39.46 17.74
N ARG A 187 7.16 -38.89 18.54
CA ARG A 187 7.58 -37.94 19.58
C ARG A 187 7.48 -38.61 20.95
N PRO A 188 8.60 -39.00 21.59
CA PRO A 188 8.56 -39.54 22.95
C PRO A 188 7.88 -38.52 23.86
N THR A 189 6.93 -39.04 24.63
CA THR A 189 6.05 -38.34 25.57
C THR A 189 6.86 -37.38 26.42
N ARG A 190 6.86 -36.09 26.08
CA ARG A 190 7.46 -35.08 26.94
C ARG A 190 6.60 -35.02 28.21
N PRO A 191 7.17 -35.12 29.42
CA PRO A 191 6.40 -34.97 30.66
C PRO A 191 5.61 -33.68 30.58
N GLN A 192 4.30 -33.76 30.83
CA GLN A 192 3.45 -32.59 30.92
C GLN A 192 4.08 -31.66 31.95
N ARG A 193 4.53 -30.48 31.51
CA ARG A 193 4.97 -29.46 32.43
C ARG A 193 3.72 -29.08 33.23
N PRO A 194 3.71 -29.24 34.57
CA PRO A 194 2.58 -28.82 35.38
C PRO A 194 2.27 -27.34 35.08
N PRO A 195 1.01 -26.91 35.20
CA PRO A 195 0.59 -25.55 34.94
C PRO A 195 1.30 -24.62 35.93
N ALA A 196 2.52 -24.21 35.57
CA ALA A 196 3.23 -23.17 36.28
C ALA A 196 2.43 -21.89 36.07
N GLU A 197 1.90 -21.40 37.18
CA GLU A 197 1.22 -20.13 37.37
C GLU A 197 1.83 -19.08 36.45
N ARG A 198 1.01 -18.53 35.55
CA ARG A 198 1.46 -17.40 34.75
C ARG A 198 1.72 -16.26 35.72
N PRO A 199 2.94 -15.68 35.78
CA PRO A 199 3.23 -14.55 36.64
C PRO A 199 2.22 -13.44 36.32
N SER A 200 1.66 -12.86 37.37
CA SER A 200 0.59 -11.88 37.23
C SER A 200 1.10 -10.65 36.48
N LEU A 201 0.22 -9.93 35.80
CA LEU A 201 0.58 -8.71 35.06
C LEU A 201 1.32 -7.68 35.96
N ASN A 202 1.01 -7.69 37.27
CA ASN A 202 1.67 -6.87 38.26
C ASN A 202 3.13 -7.27 38.52
N ASP A 203 3.48 -8.55 38.41
CA ASP A 203 4.87 -9.02 38.53
C ASP A 203 5.72 -8.65 37.30
N LEU A 204 5.08 -8.53 36.13
CA LEU A 204 5.73 -8.05 34.92
C LEU A 204 6.01 -6.56 34.96
N ILE A 205 5.11 -5.76 35.54
CA ILE A 205 5.28 -4.31 35.68
C ILE A 205 6.38 -3.98 36.71
N LYS A 206 6.49 -4.75 37.80
CA LYS A 206 7.52 -4.54 38.83
C LYS A 206 8.95 -4.90 38.39
N ARG A 207 9.13 -5.69 37.33
CA ARG A 207 10.46 -6.04 36.77
C ARG A 207 11.02 -5.02 35.78
N GLY A 208 10.30 -3.92 35.52
CA GLY A 208 10.68 -2.91 34.53
C GLY A 208 11.83 -1.98 34.93
N ASP A 209 12.30 -1.97 36.19
CA ASP A 209 13.08 -0.84 36.71
C ASP A 209 14.48 -1.17 37.26
N GLY A 210 15.03 -2.36 36.97
CA GLY A 210 16.34 -2.75 37.50
C GLY A 210 17.14 -3.62 36.54
N GLY A 211 17.99 -3.01 35.73
CA GLY A 211 18.83 -3.76 34.79
C GLY A 211 19.83 -2.95 34.00
N GLY A 212 20.38 -1.89 34.58
CA GLY A 212 21.63 -1.28 34.11
C GLY A 212 22.80 -2.16 34.52
N GLY A 213 23.10 -3.20 33.73
CA GLY A 213 24.22 -4.10 33.94
C GLY A 213 25.05 -4.22 32.67
N ASP A 214 26.24 -3.63 32.71
CA ASP A 214 27.47 -4.02 32.01
C ASP A 214 27.28 -4.69 30.65
N ARG A 215 27.07 -3.84 29.63
CA ARG A 215 27.40 -4.26 28.27
C ARG A 215 28.92 -4.14 28.09
N PRO A 216 29.62 -5.24 27.77
CA PRO A 216 31.03 -5.15 27.43
C PRO A 216 31.22 -4.22 26.22
N PRO A 217 32.38 -3.55 26.10
CA PRO A 217 32.67 -2.66 24.98
C PRO A 217 32.47 -3.42 23.67
N ARG A 218 31.58 -2.93 22.81
CA ARG A 218 31.45 -3.46 21.46
C ARG A 218 32.72 -3.11 20.71
N ASP A 219 33.49 -4.13 20.36
CA ASP A 219 34.58 -4.02 19.40
C ASP A 219 34.09 -3.29 18.16
N ARG A 220 34.73 -2.14 17.91
CA ARG A 220 34.47 -1.28 16.78
C ARG A 220 34.80 -2.06 15.51
N VAL A 221 33.77 -2.37 14.72
CA VAL A 221 33.96 -2.81 13.34
C VAL A 221 34.73 -1.69 12.61
N PRO A 222 35.90 -1.98 12.01
CA PRO A 222 36.66 -0.97 11.30
C PRO A 222 35.84 -0.40 10.13
N PRO A 223 35.95 0.90 9.85
CA PRO A 223 35.24 1.55 8.76
C PRO A 223 35.61 0.90 7.42
N ARG A 224 34.58 0.65 6.61
CA ARG A 224 34.74 0.08 5.28
C ARG A 224 35.56 1.06 4.41
N PRO A 225 36.63 0.61 3.73
CA PRO A 225 37.44 1.49 2.90
C PRO A 225 36.62 2.10 1.75
N PRO A 226 37.00 3.31 1.28
CA PRO A 226 36.35 3.98 0.15
C PRO A 226 36.37 3.10 -1.10
N ARG A 227 35.26 3.07 -1.84
CA ARG A 227 35.22 2.41 -3.16
C ARG A 227 35.94 3.28 -4.17
N GLU A 228 36.93 2.69 -4.84
CA GLU A 228 37.66 3.34 -5.93
C GLU A 228 36.77 3.59 -7.17
N PRO A 229 37.08 4.68 -7.89
CA PRO A 229 36.83 4.94 -9.28
C PRO A 229 36.61 3.73 -10.17
N LYS A 230 35.44 3.51 -10.77
CA LYS A 230 35.40 2.59 -11.93
C LYS A 230 36.00 3.35 -13.13
N PRO A 231 37.04 2.84 -13.81
CA PRO A 231 37.58 3.52 -14.99
C PRO A 231 36.55 3.56 -16.12
N GLU A 232 36.52 4.68 -16.82
CA GLU A 232 35.70 4.95 -18.02
C GLU A 232 36.18 4.16 -19.24
#